data_AF-A0A6A4EXR0-F1
#
_entry.id   AF-A0A6A4EXR0-F1
#
_cell.length_a   1.000
_cell.length_b   1.000
_cell.length_c   1.000
_cell.angle_alpha   90.00
_cell.angle_beta   90.00
_cell.angle_gamma   90.00
#
_symmetry.space_group_name_H-M   'P 1'
#
loop_
_entity.id
_entity.type
_entity.pdbx_description
1 polymer ?
#
loop_
_entity_poly.entity_id
_entity_poly.type
_entity_poly.pdbx_seq_one_letter_code
_entity_poly.pdbx_strand_id
1 'polypeptide(L)' 'MAVVRGRQRLRYDAVTNAMMLHNTETDYRMTTDLLPSLSTEERAQWEALRDDGRRIAAYFIKRWDENCLLAVKCST' A
#
# COMPACT_ATOMS: atom_id res chain seq x y z
N MET A 1 1.37 5.34 -2.72
CA MET A 1 0.27 4.53 -2.15
C MET A 1 0.55 4.26 -0.68
N ALA A 2 -0.44 3.79 0.08
CA ALA A 2 -0.23 3.47 1.49
C ALA A 2 -1.12 2.32 1.98
N VAL A 3 -0.63 1.56 2.94
CA VAL A 3 -1.43 0.65 3.78
C VAL A 3 -1.40 1.20 5.20
N VAL A 4 -2.55 1.27 5.85
CA VAL A 4 -2.65 1.66 7.27
C VAL A 4 -3.18 0.47 8.06
N ARG A 5 -2.45 0.05 9.08
CA ARG A 5 -2.79 -1.05 9.99
C ARG A 5 -2.59 -0.59 11.42
N GLY A 6 -3.69 -0.39 12.14
CA GLY A 6 -3.64 0.22 13.47
C GLY A 6 -2.95 1.59 13.42
N ARG A 7 -1.88 1.75 14.20
CA ARG A 7 -1.06 2.97 14.27
C ARG A 7 0.08 3.03 13.27
N GLN A 8 0.20 2.03 12.40
CA GLN A 8 1.29 1.94 11.46
C GLN A 8 0.80 2.28 10.05
N ARG A 9 1.57 3.12 9.37
CA ARG A 9 1.35 3.48 7.97
C ARG A 9 2.57 3.06 7.17
N LEU A 10 2.38 2.10 6.28
CA LEU A 10 3.34 1.76 5.25
C LEU A 10 3.15 2.68 4.05
N ARG A 11 4.18 3.45 3.69
CA ARG A 11 4.28 4.17 2.42
C ARG A 11 5.04 3.32 1.43
N TYR A 12 4.53 3.24 0.22
CA TYR A 12 5.20 2.60 -0.90
C TYR A 12 4.80 3.29 -2.19
N ASP A 13 5.64 3.16 -3.20
CA ASP A 13 5.34 3.66 -4.53
C ASP A 13 4.95 2.50 -5.48
N ALA A 14 4.34 2.88 -6.61
CA ALA A 14 3.78 1.94 -7.57
C ALA A 14 4.81 1.42 -8.58
N VAL A 15 5.96 2.09 -8.70
CA VAL A 15 6.93 1.88 -9.78
C VAL A 15 8.18 1.17 -9.25
N THR A 16 8.70 1.62 -8.13
CA THR A 16 9.86 1.08 -7.43
C THR A 16 9.42 0.14 -6.30
N ASN A 17 10.36 -0.60 -5.72
CA ASN A 17 10.10 -1.44 -4.55
C ASN A 17 10.34 -0.71 -3.22
N ALA A 18 10.38 0.63 -3.23
CA ALA A 18 10.58 1.41 -2.02
C ALA A 18 9.38 1.26 -1.07
N MET A 19 9.71 1.01 0.20
CA MET A 19 8.77 0.89 1.30
C MET A 19 9.36 1.62 2.51
N MET A 20 8.52 2.35 3.23
CA MET A 20 8.87 3.01 4.49
C MET A 20 7.71 2.85 5.46
N LEU A 21 7.99 2.46 6.70
CA LEU A 21 6.97 2.22 7.72
C LEU A 21 7.06 3.29 8.81
N HIS A 22 5.94 3.92 9.14
CA HIS A 22 5.90 4.98 10.15
C HIS A 22 4.81 4.72 11.18
N ASN A 23 5.00 5.22 12.41
CA ASN A 23 3.95 5.30 13.41
C ASN A 23 3.16 6.61 13.23
N THR A 24 1.86 6.51 12.97
CA THR A 24 1.01 7.67 12.66
C THR A 24 0.66 8.52 13.88
N GLU A 25 0.77 7.98 15.10
CA GLU A 25 0.49 8.72 16.33
C GLU A 25 1.71 9.50 16.82
N THR A 26 2.91 8.90 16.75
CA THR A 26 4.13 9.49 17.32
C THR A 26 5.05 10.13 16.29
N ASP A 27 4.94 9.74 15.01
CA ASP A 27 5.74 10.25 13.90
C ASP A 27 4.83 10.79 12.80
N TYR A 28 4.04 11.81 13.16
CA TYR A 28 3.13 12.50 12.24
C TYR A 28 3.85 13.02 10.97
N ARG A 29 5.11 13.44 11.12
CA ARG A 29 5.93 13.94 10.00
C ARG A 29 6.55 12.83 9.15
N MET A 30 6.41 11.56 9.54
CA MET A 30 6.91 10.39 8.82
C MET A 30 8.42 10.50 8.54
N THR A 31 9.17 10.83 9.58
CA THR A 31 10.63 11.05 9.52
C THR A 31 11.44 9.81 9.91
N THR A 32 10.84 8.89 10.66
CA THR A 32 11.51 7.69 11.15
C THR A 32 10.98 6.46 10.42
N ASP A 33 11.85 5.80 9.66
CA ASP A 33 11.51 4.53 9.02
C ASP A 33 11.73 3.36 9.98
N LEU A 34 10.63 2.68 10.33
CA LEU A 34 10.61 1.52 11.20
C LEU A 34 10.85 0.21 10.44
N LEU A 35 10.74 0.21 9.10
CA LEU A 35 10.81 -0.99 8.28
C LEU A 35 12.13 -1.77 8.47
N PRO A 36 13.33 -1.14 8.56
CA PRO A 36 14.59 -1.87 8.74
C PRO A 36 14.72 -2.57 10.09
N SER A 37 13.91 -2.19 11.08
CA SER A 37 13.96 -2.73 12.45
C SER A 37 13.06 -3.95 12.66
N LEU A 38 12.23 -4.30 11.67
CA LEU A 38 11.29 -5.40 11.77
C LEU A 38 11.97 -6.76 11.67
N SER A 39 11.34 -7.78 12.24
CA SER A 39 11.72 -9.17 11.94
C SER A 39 11.43 -9.50 10.47
N THR A 40 12.05 -10.57 9.97
CA THR A 40 11.81 -11.07 8.61
C THR A 40 10.33 -11.41 8.38
N GLU A 41 9.69 -12.01 9.38
CA GLU A 41 8.28 -12.41 9.33
C GLU A 41 7.36 -11.19 9.30
N GLU A 42 7.60 -10.20 10.15
CA GLU A 42 6.83 -8.95 10.17
C GLU A 42 6.98 -8.19 8.86
N ARG A 43 8.20 -8.14 8.32
CA ARG A 43 8.47 -7.51 7.03
C ARG A 43 7.74 -8.23 5.89
N ALA A 44 7.74 -9.56 5.87
CA ALA A 44 7.04 -10.34 4.86
C ALA A 44 5.52 -10.07 4.89
N GLN A 45 4.92 -9.89 6.07
CA GLN A 45 3.51 -9.50 6.18
C GLN A 45 3.23 -8.12 5.55
N TRP A 46 4.12 -7.15 5.75
CA TRP A 46 3.98 -5.82 5.13
C TRP A 46 4.16 -5.86 3.62
N GLU A 47 5.07 -6.70 3.12
CA GLU A 47 5.26 -6.92 1.68
C GLU A 47 4.00 -7.55 1.05
N ALA A 48 3.40 -8.54 1.71
CA ALA A 48 2.12 -9.11 1.26
C ALA A 48 1.00 -8.05 1.20
N LEU A 49 0.86 -7.24 2.25
CA LEU A 49 -0.13 -6.15 2.29
C LEU A 49 0.11 -5.10 1.18
N ARG A 50 1.37 -4.78 0.89
CA ARG A 50 1.74 -3.90 -0.25
C ARG A 50 1.26 -4.50 -1.56
N ASP A 51 1.52 -5.78 -1.79
CA ASP A 51 1.21 -6.44 -3.06
C ASP A 51 -0.30 -6.58 -3.28
N ASP A 52 -1.06 -6.88 -2.22
CA ASP A 52 -2.53 -6.83 -2.23
C ASP A 52 -3.03 -5.41 -2.54
N GLY A 53 -2.44 -4.39 -1.90
CA GLY A 53 -2.77 -2.98 -2.15
C GLY A 53 -2.51 -2.56 -3.61
N ARG A 54 -1.39 -3.01 -4.21
CA ARG A 54 -1.08 -2.79 -5.63
C ARG A 54 -2.13 -3.42 -6.53
N ARG A 55 -2.52 -4.67 -6.26
CA ARG A 55 -3.54 -5.39 -7.03
C ARG A 55 -4.92 -4.72 -6.96
N ILE A 56 -5.34 -4.29 -5.77
CA ILE A 56 -6.62 -3.59 -5.57
C ILE A 56 -6.61 -2.25 -6.30
N ALA A 57 -5.53 -1.47 -6.18
CA ALA A 57 -5.44 -0.19 -6.87
C ALA A 57 -5.43 -0.36 -8.40
N ALA A 58 -4.66 -1.31 -8.94
CA ALA A 58 -4.65 -1.60 -10.36
C ALA A 58 -6.04 -2.00 -10.87
N TYR A 59 -6.80 -2.78 -10.09
CA TYR A 59 -8.17 -3.16 -10.40
C TYR A 59 -9.10 -1.93 -10.52
N PHE A 60 -9.03 -0.99 -9.58
CA PHE A 60 -9.90 0.19 -9.58
C PHE A 60 -9.44 1.27 -10.56
N ILE A 61 -8.13 1.49 -10.72
CA ILE A 61 -7.56 2.41 -11.71
C ILE A 61 -8.01 2.00 -13.12
N LYS A 62 -7.83 0.73 -13.48
CA LYS A 62 -8.27 0.24 -14.80
C LYS A 62 -9.75 0.55 -15.06
N ARG A 63 -10.61 0.30 -14.07
CA ARG A 63 -12.06 0.52 -14.23
C ARG A 63 -12.45 1.97 -14.24
N TRP A 64 -11.70 2.80 -13.53
CA TRP A 64 -11.84 4.23 -13.59
C TRP A 64 -11.49 4.73 -15.00
N ASP A 65 -10.34 4.33 -15.52
CA ASP A 65 -9.85 4.72 -16.84
C ASP A 65 -10.75 4.23 -17.98
N GLU A 66 -11.35 3.05 -17.84
CA GLU A 66 -12.30 2.46 -18.79
C GLU A 66 -13.77 2.93 -18.57
N ASN A 67 -14.02 3.88 -17.65
CA ASN A 67 -15.35 4.38 -17.30
C ASN A 67 -16.38 3.28 -16.91
N CYS A 68 -15.91 2.23 -16.23
CA CYS A 68 -16.71 1.05 -15.87
C CYS A 68 -16.63 0.70 -14.36
N LEU A 69 -16.34 1.68 -13.50
CA LEU A 69 -16.13 1.49 -12.06
C LEU A 69 -17.23 0.67 -11.36
N LEU A 70 -18.49 0.93 -11.71
CA LEU A 70 -19.66 0.30 -11.09
C LEU A 70 -20.23 -0.86 -11.92
N ALA A 71 -19.65 -1.16 -13.08
CA ALA A 71 -20.14 -2.21 -13.96
C ALA A 71 -19.69 -3.60 -13.48
N VAL A 72 -20.55 -4.61 -13.65
CA VAL A 72 -20.21 -6.01 -13.35
C VAL A 72 -19.06 -6.49 -14.25
N LYS A 73 -19.04 -6.06 -15.51
CA LYS A 73 -17.96 -6.29 -16.48
C LYS A 73 -17.66 -4.99 -17.20
N CYS A 74 -16.36 -4.69 -17.37
CA CYS A 74 -15.94 -3.68 -18.32
C CYS A 74 -16.06 -4.29 -19.71
N SER A 75 -16.84 -3.65 -20.57
CA SER A 75 -16.85 -3.94 -22.00
C SER A 75 -15.54 -3.43 -22.58
N THR A 76 -14.70 -4.35 -23.05
CA THR A 76 -13.51 -4.06 -23.88
C THR A 76 -13.86 -3.23 -25.10
#